data_AF-G3IPH8-F1
#
_entry.id   AF-G3IPH8-F1
#
_cell.length_a   1.000
_cell.length_b   1.000
_cell.length_c   1.000
_cell.angle_alpha   90.00
_cell.angle_beta   90.00
_cell.angle_gamma   90.00
#
_symmetry.space_group_name_H-M   'P 1'
#
loop_
_entity.id
_entity.type
_entity.pdbx_description
1 polymer ?
#
loop_
_entity_poly.entity_id
_entity_poly.type
_entity_poly.pdbx_seq_one_letter_code
_entity_poly.pdbx_strand_id
1 'polypeptide(L)'
;MLLEKLNGTVPCLLDTSTIPAEELTMSPSRSIANPSLNDSLATSNLRPSNGDSPSHPYHRTFSPHFHHFVEQCLQRNPDARPNASTLLNHSFFKQIKRRASEALPELLRPVTPITNFEGSQSQDPSGIFSLVTDLEGLEVDDWEF
;
A
#
# COMPACT_ATOMS: atom_id res chain seq x y z
N MET A 1 0.65 13.71 16.44
CA MET A 1 1.08 12.70 17.42
C MET A 1 2.37 13.11 18.13
N LEU A 2 2.35 14.23 18.88
CA LEU A 2 3.49 14.63 19.72
C LEU A 2 3.52 13.77 20.98
N LEU A 3 2.35 13.57 21.59
CA LEU A 3 2.21 12.82 22.83
C LEU A 3 2.65 11.36 22.67
N GLU A 4 2.29 10.67 21.58
CA GLU A 4 2.71 9.28 21.36
C GLU A 4 4.23 9.15 21.22
N LYS A 5 4.88 10.10 20.53
CA LYS A 5 6.35 10.14 20.44
C LYS A 5 6.99 10.37 21.81
N LEU A 6 6.47 11.30 22.61
CA LEU A 6 6.97 11.56 23.96
C LEU A 6 6.76 10.35 24.87
N ASN A 7 5.62 9.68 24.77
CA ASN A 7 5.26 8.48 25.54
C ASN A 7 6.06 7.24 25.13
N GLY A 8 6.79 7.29 24.00
CA GLY A 8 7.62 6.18 23.55
C GLY A 8 6.85 5.10 22.82
N THR A 9 5.65 5.41 22.35
CA THR A 9 4.95 4.55 21.40
C THR A 9 5.74 4.52 20.09
N VAL A 10 6.16 3.33 19.68
CA VAL A 10 6.90 3.11 18.43
C VAL A 10 5.95 2.44 17.44
N PRO A 11 5.74 3.01 16.24
CA PRO A 11 4.90 2.35 15.23
C PRO A 11 5.59 1.08 14.71
N CYS A 12 4.80 0.05 14.41
CA CYS A 12 5.27 -1.18 13.78
C CYS A 12 4.64 -1.38 12.40
N LEU A 13 5.22 -2.28 11.60
CA LEU A 13 4.68 -2.63 10.29
C LEU A 13 3.40 -3.44 10.46
N LEU A 14 2.27 -2.92 10.00
CA LEU A 14 0.98 -3.61 10.08
C LEU A 14 0.98 -4.89 9.22
N ASP A 15 1.17 -6.05 9.84
CA ASP A 15 1.16 -7.36 9.22
C ASP A 15 0.75 -8.46 10.22
N THR A 16 0.58 -9.69 9.73
CA THR A 16 0.23 -10.86 10.55
C THR A 16 1.20 -11.17 11.69
N SER A 17 2.44 -10.68 11.66
CA SER A 17 3.45 -10.94 12.69
C SER A 17 3.43 -9.94 13.85
N THR A 18 2.77 -8.80 13.65
CA THR A 18 2.70 -7.68 14.63
C THR A 18 1.32 -7.51 15.25
N ILE A 19 0.31 -8.15 14.68
CA ILE A 19 -1.08 -8.09 15.13
C ILE A 19 -1.40 -9.37 15.92
N PRO A 20 -1.90 -9.28 17.16
CA PRO A 20 -2.36 -10.44 17.93
C PRO A 20 -3.40 -11.26 17.17
N ALA A 21 -3.40 -12.58 17.35
CA ALA A 21 -4.30 -13.49 16.63
C ALA A 21 -5.79 -13.14 16.85
N GLU A 22 -6.12 -12.60 18.03
CA GLU A 22 -7.45 -12.16 18.42
C GLU A 22 -7.95 -11.00 17.55
N GLU A 23 -7.08 -10.06 17.17
CA GLU A 23 -7.41 -8.90 16.32
C GLU A 23 -7.57 -9.28 14.84
N LEU A 24 -6.98 -10.40 14.41
CA LEU A 24 -7.15 -10.94 13.05
C LEU A 24 -8.52 -11.60 12.82
N THR A 25 -9.27 -11.89 13.90
CA THR A 25 -10.60 -12.54 13.84
C THR A 25 -11.78 -11.56 13.86
N MET A 26 -11.54 -10.25 13.85
CA MET A 26 -12.60 -9.25 13.70
C MET A 26 -13.22 -9.33 12.31
N SER A 27 -14.10 -10.31 12.15
CA SER A 27 -15.17 -10.29 11.15
C SER A 27 -15.87 -8.94 11.23
N PRO A 28 -16.15 -8.26 10.10
CA PRO A 28 -16.98 -7.06 10.11
C PRO A 28 -18.28 -7.45 10.81
N SER A 29 -18.53 -6.86 11.98
CA SER A 29 -19.74 -7.10 12.75
C SER A 29 -20.93 -6.67 11.89
N ARG A 30 -21.48 -7.62 11.13
CA ARG A 30 -22.79 -7.51 10.52
C ARG A 30 -23.81 -7.62 11.65
N SER A 31 -24.13 -6.47 12.24
CA SER A 31 -25.44 -6.29 12.82
C SER A 31 -26.47 -6.48 11.70
N ILE A 32 -27.23 -7.58 11.76
CA ILE A 32 -28.68 -7.69 11.57
C ILE A 32 -29.04 -9.18 11.42
N ALA A 33 -29.80 -9.66 12.41
CA ALA A 33 -30.76 -10.78 12.42
C ALA A 33 -30.29 -12.23 12.12
N ASN A 34 -30.67 -13.12 13.05
CA ASN A 34 -30.59 -14.59 13.11
C ASN A 34 -31.23 -15.32 11.89
N PRO A 35 -31.25 -16.68 11.74
CA PRO A 35 -30.75 -17.77 12.60
C PRO A 35 -30.07 -19.01 11.91
N SER A 36 -29.38 -19.80 12.73
CA SER A 36 -29.30 -21.29 12.75
C SER A 36 -28.62 -22.13 11.65
N LEU A 37 -27.75 -23.02 12.16
CA LEU A 37 -27.56 -24.45 11.79
C LEU A 37 -26.91 -24.79 10.44
N ASN A 38 -25.61 -25.09 10.46
CA ASN A 38 -25.11 -26.47 10.28
C ASN A 38 -23.57 -26.54 10.40
N ASP A 39 -23.10 -27.57 11.12
CA ASP A 39 -21.74 -28.07 11.07
C ASP A 39 -21.40 -28.53 9.65
N SER A 40 -20.21 -28.21 9.15
CA SER A 40 -19.40 -29.16 8.36
C SER A 40 -17.98 -28.63 8.11
N LEU A 41 -17.05 -29.34 8.73
CA LEU A 41 -15.63 -29.41 8.42
C LEU A 41 -15.40 -29.59 6.91
N ALA A 42 -14.78 -28.60 6.27
CA ALA A 42 -14.12 -28.78 4.98
C ALA A 42 -12.85 -27.94 4.93
N THR A 43 -11.74 -28.59 5.27
CA THR A 43 -10.39 -28.20 4.85
C THR A 43 -10.35 -28.24 3.32
N SER A 44 -10.75 -27.16 2.66
CA SER A 44 -10.50 -26.99 1.23
C SER A 44 -9.19 -26.25 1.07
N ASN A 45 -8.18 -26.93 0.57
CA ASN A 45 -6.96 -26.35 0.06
C ASN A 45 -7.31 -25.27 -0.99
N LEU A 46 -7.14 -23.99 -0.64
CA LEU A 46 -7.24 -22.90 -1.61
C LEU A 46 -6.04 -22.96 -2.55
N ARG A 47 -6.29 -23.51 -3.73
CA ARG A 47 -5.48 -23.31 -4.94
C ARG A 47 -5.44 -21.79 -5.23
N PRO A 48 -4.28 -21.14 -5.39
CA PRO A 48 -4.25 -19.76 -5.81
C PRO A 48 -4.66 -19.71 -7.29
N SER A 49 -5.91 -19.34 -7.53
CA SER A 49 -6.41 -18.96 -8.85
C SER A 49 -5.99 -17.52 -9.09
N ASN A 50 -5.18 -17.30 -10.13
CA ASN A 50 -4.81 -15.99 -10.66
C ASN A 50 -6.04 -15.07 -10.76
N GLY A 51 -5.99 -13.95 -10.05
CA GLY A 51 -7.09 -12.98 -9.95
C GLY A 51 -7.11 -12.34 -8.57
N ASP A 52 -6.02 -11.66 -8.20
CA ASP A 52 -5.78 -11.10 -6.87
C ASP A 52 -6.85 -10.06 -6.48
N SER A 53 -7.92 -10.50 -5.81
CA SER A 53 -8.61 -9.63 -4.86
C SER A 53 -7.57 -9.14 -3.84
N PRO A 54 -7.51 -7.83 -3.52
CA PRO A 54 -6.49 -7.33 -2.60
C PRO A 54 -6.62 -8.08 -1.28
N SER A 55 -5.61 -8.89 -0.97
CA SER A 55 -5.52 -9.58 0.32
C SER A 55 -5.74 -8.56 1.41
N HIS A 56 -6.66 -8.83 2.34
CA HIS A 56 -6.99 -7.92 3.43
C HIS A 56 -5.66 -7.43 4.07
N PRO A 57 -5.48 -6.14 4.40
CA PRO A 57 -4.20 -5.63 4.91
C PRO A 57 -3.64 -6.41 6.11
N TYR A 58 -4.52 -7.11 6.83
CA TYR A 58 -4.25 -7.98 7.97
C TYR A 58 -3.73 -9.39 7.60
N HIS A 59 -3.68 -9.76 6.31
CA HIS A 59 -3.18 -11.05 5.82
C HIS A 59 -1.83 -10.96 5.12
N ARG A 60 -1.22 -9.77 5.04
CA ARG A 60 0.15 -9.65 4.54
C ARG A 60 1.16 -10.08 5.60
N THR A 61 2.33 -10.51 5.14
CA THR A 61 3.48 -10.85 5.98
C THR A 61 4.72 -10.22 5.38
N PHE A 62 5.50 -9.53 6.20
CA PHE A 62 6.78 -8.97 5.79
C PHE A 62 7.95 -9.86 6.23
N SER A 63 9.08 -9.72 5.53
CA SER A 63 10.29 -10.45 5.91
C SER A 63 10.82 -9.98 7.27
N PRO A 64 11.45 -10.86 8.08
CA PRO A 64 12.08 -10.46 9.34
C PRO A 64 13.12 -9.36 9.18
N HIS A 65 13.82 -9.34 8.04
CA HIS A 65 14.79 -8.29 7.71
C HIS A 65 14.12 -6.93 7.52
N PHE A 66 12.87 -6.86 7.04
CA PHE A 66 12.17 -5.60 6.92
C PHE A 66 11.76 -5.06 8.30
N HIS A 67 11.27 -5.93 9.17
CA HIS A 67 10.96 -5.58 10.58
C HIS A 67 12.18 -5.03 11.30
N HIS A 68 13.30 -5.75 11.26
CA HIS A 68 14.56 -5.29 11.89
C HIS A 68 15.07 -3.97 11.30
N PHE A 69 14.98 -3.80 9.96
CA PHE A 69 15.37 -2.54 9.31
C PHE A 69 14.56 -1.35 9.85
N VAL A 70 13.24 -1.51 9.96
CA VAL A 70 12.35 -0.45 10.47
C VAL A 70 12.59 -0.17 11.95
N GLU A 71 12.79 -1.21 12.76
CA GLU A 71 13.13 -1.07 14.19
C GLU A 71 14.43 -0.28 14.41
N GLN A 72 15.47 -0.53 13.61
CA GLN A 72 16.71 0.25 13.66
C GLN A 72 16.49 1.72 13.28
N CYS A 73 15.60 2.00 12.32
CA CYS A 73 15.27 3.37 11.90
C CYS A 73 14.43 4.14 12.92
N LEU A 74 13.68 3.44 13.78
CA LEU A 74 12.74 4.02 14.74
C LEU A 74 13.27 4.10 16.17
N GLN A 75 14.57 3.87 16.38
CA GLN A 75 15.19 4.01 17.70
C GLN A 75 14.97 5.42 18.26
N ARG A 76 14.45 5.49 19.50
CA ARG A 76 14.17 6.75 20.20
C ARG A 76 15.44 7.57 20.39
N ASN A 77 16.53 6.92 20.80
CA ASN A 77 17.84 7.55 20.88
C ASN A 77 18.39 7.77 19.46
N PRO A 78 18.64 9.03 19.02
CA PRO A 78 19.22 9.30 17.71
C PRO A 78 20.61 8.67 17.52
N ASP A 79 21.42 8.61 18.58
CA ASP A 79 22.80 8.09 18.50
C ASP A 79 22.85 6.57 18.29
N ALA A 80 21.76 5.88 18.64
CA ALA A 80 21.62 4.44 18.39
C ALA A 80 21.17 4.13 16.95
N ARG A 81 20.75 5.13 16.17
CA ARG A 81 20.31 4.91 14.79
C ARG A 81 21.52 4.76 13.87
N PRO A 82 21.55 3.72 13.02
CA PRO A 82 22.60 3.60 12.02
C PRO A 82 22.52 4.74 11.00
N ASN A 83 23.67 5.19 10.51
CA ASN A 83 23.74 6.17 9.43
C ASN A 83 23.31 5.54 8.09
N ALA A 84 23.11 6.39 7.07
CA ALA A 84 22.65 5.96 5.76
C ALA A 84 23.58 4.94 5.09
N SER A 85 24.90 5.14 5.15
CA SER A 85 25.88 4.21 4.58
C SER A 85 25.84 2.83 5.24
N THR A 86 25.62 2.77 6.56
CA THR A 86 25.40 1.51 7.27
C THR A 86 24.07 0.87 6.87
N LEU A 87 22.99 1.63 6.79
CA LEU A 87 21.67 1.13 6.40
C LEU A 87 21.63 0.57 4.98
N LEU A 88 22.35 1.17 4.03
CA LEU A 88 22.45 0.66 2.65
C LEU A 88 23.04 -0.76 2.57
N ASN A 89 23.84 -1.16 3.57
CA ASN A 89 24.41 -2.50 3.67
C ASN A 89 23.54 -3.49 4.47
N HIS A 90 22.37 -3.06 4.93
CA HIS A 90 21.46 -3.90 5.72
C HIS A 90 20.96 -5.10 4.91
N SER A 91 20.79 -6.26 5.56
CA SER A 91 20.37 -7.51 4.91
C SER A 91 19.02 -7.41 4.17
N PHE A 92 18.17 -6.46 4.54
CA PHE A 92 16.93 -6.15 3.82
C PHE A 92 17.18 -5.83 2.33
N PHE A 93 18.28 -5.15 1.99
CA PHE A 93 18.58 -4.78 0.61
C PHE A 93 19.24 -5.89 -0.20
N LYS A 94 19.68 -6.99 0.43
CA LYS A 94 20.27 -8.15 -0.28
C LYS A 94 19.27 -8.86 -1.21
N GLN A 95 17.97 -8.62 -1.04
CA GLN A 95 16.96 -9.14 -1.95
C GLN A 95 16.93 -8.42 -3.31
N ILE A 96 17.55 -7.24 -3.43
CA ILE A 96 17.58 -6.45 -4.67
C ILE A 96 18.65 -7.03 -5.60
N LYS A 97 18.20 -7.76 -6.63
CA LYS A 97 19.07 -8.41 -7.63
C LYS A 97 19.14 -7.69 -8.97
N ARG A 98 18.17 -6.81 -9.25
CA ARG A 98 18.00 -6.08 -10.52
C ARG A 98 18.06 -4.59 -10.24
N ARG A 99 18.41 -3.81 -11.26
CA ARG A 99 18.34 -2.34 -11.15
C ARG A 99 16.89 -1.90 -10.94
N ALA A 100 16.71 -0.83 -10.18
CA ALA A 100 15.39 -0.26 -9.87
C ALA A 100 14.58 0.04 -11.15
N SER A 101 15.24 0.58 -12.18
CA SER A 101 14.63 0.88 -13.49
C SER A 101 14.01 -0.34 -14.19
N GLU A 102 14.44 -1.55 -13.84
CA GLU A 102 14.00 -2.79 -14.49
C GLU A 102 12.96 -3.54 -13.66
N ALA A 103 13.01 -3.43 -12.32
CA ALA A 103 12.15 -4.20 -11.42
C ALA A 103 10.95 -3.39 -10.87
N LEU A 104 11.12 -2.09 -10.59
CA LEU A 104 10.07 -1.29 -9.97
C LEU A 104 8.80 -1.15 -10.81
N PRO A 105 8.85 -0.97 -12.15
CA PRO A 105 7.62 -0.83 -12.94
C PRO A 105 6.68 -2.03 -12.83
N GLU A 106 7.23 -3.23 -12.68
CA GLU A 106 6.46 -4.45 -12.49
C GLU A 106 5.85 -4.53 -11.09
N LEU A 107 6.62 -4.19 -10.05
CA LEU A 107 6.20 -4.21 -8.65
C LEU A 107 5.14 -3.16 -8.32
N LEU A 108 5.08 -2.05 -9.08
CA LEU A 108 4.13 -0.98 -8.86
C LEU A 108 2.77 -1.25 -9.53
N ARG A 109 2.62 -2.31 -10.32
CA ARG A 109 1.33 -2.66 -10.91
C ARG A 109 0.25 -2.82 -9.82
N PRO A 110 -0.98 -2.35 -10.08
CA PRO A 110 -1.49 -1.83 -11.34
C PRO A 110 -1.21 -0.33 -11.59
N VAL A 111 -0.46 0.35 -10.72
CA VAL A 111 -0.16 1.78 -10.85
C VAL A 111 0.76 2.02 -12.05
N THR A 112 0.33 2.87 -12.98
CA THR A 112 1.10 3.29 -14.15
C THR A 112 1.52 4.77 -14.02
N PRO A 113 2.67 5.17 -14.57
CA PRO A 113 3.06 6.57 -14.59
C PRO A 113 2.11 7.36 -15.49
N ILE A 114 1.85 8.63 -15.14
CA ILE A 114 0.97 9.53 -15.91
C ILE A 114 1.48 9.73 -17.36
N THR A 115 2.79 9.58 -17.58
CA THR A 115 3.42 9.64 -18.91
C THR A 115 3.08 8.44 -19.80
N ASN A 116 2.43 7.39 -19.27
CA ASN A 116 1.98 6.26 -20.06
C ASN A 116 0.64 6.60 -20.74
N PHE A 117 0.70 7.32 -21.86
CA PHE A 117 -0.45 7.74 -22.66
C PHE A 117 -1.15 6.60 -23.42
N GLU A 118 -0.90 5.34 -23.07
CA GLU A 118 -1.55 4.17 -23.67
C GLU A 118 -3.08 4.15 -23.46
N GLY A 119 -3.62 5.00 -22.56
CA GLY A 119 -5.06 5.20 -22.34
C GLY A 119 -5.74 6.19 -23.30
N SER A 120 -5.01 6.87 -24.19
CA SER A 120 -5.58 7.81 -25.17
C SER A 120 -5.43 7.33 -26.61
N GLN A 121 -5.47 6.02 -26.85
CA GLN A 121 -5.63 5.45 -28.19
C GLN A 121 -7.11 5.12 -28.46
N SER A 122 -7.96 6.15 -28.45
CA SER A 122 -9.23 6.26 -29.20
C SER A 122 -10.15 7.36 -28.64
N GLN A 123 -9.66 8.61 -28.56
CA GLN A 123 -10.59 9.71 -28.76
C GLN A 123 -10.16 10.46 -30.01
N ASP A 124 -11.02 10.27 -31.00
CA ASP A 124 -11.15 11.01 -32.25
C ASP A 124 -10.47 12.39 -32.15
N PRO A 125 -9.56 12.78 -33.07
CA PRO A 125 -8.88 14.08 -33.03
C PRO A 125 -9.85 15.28 -32.97
N SER A 126 -11.12 15.06 -33.28
CA SER A 126 -12.25 15.97 -33.08
C SER A 126 -12.57 16.30 -31.61
N GLY A 127 -12.40 15.34 -30.69
CA GLY A 127 -12.74 15.51 -29.27
C GLY A 127 -11.80 16.46 -28.52
N ILE A 128 -10.52 16.45 -28.87
CA ILE A 128 -9.52 17.34 -28.25
C ILE A 128 -9.78 18.81 -28.66
N PHE A 129 -10.09 19.05 -29.93
CA PHE A 129 -10.45 20.40 -30.40
C PHE A 129 -11.74 20.92 -29.77
N SER A 130 -12.74 20.05 -29.53
CA SER A 130 -13.95 20.41 -28.79
C SER A 130 -13.61 20.87 -27.37
N LEU A 131 -12.78 20.12 -26.64
CA LEU A 131 -12.38 20.47 -25.28
C LEU A 131 -11.59 21.79 -25.21
N VAL A 132 -10.74 22.07 -26.20
CA VAL A 132 -10.02 23.36 -26.30
C VAL A 132 -10.99 24.52 -26.53
N THR A 133 -12.00 24.31 -27.38
CA THR A 133 -13.05 25.32 -27.65
C THR A 133 -13.92 25.56 -26.41
N ASP A 134 -14.25 24.50 -25.67
CA ASP A 134 -15.02 24.59 -24.42
C ASP A 134 -14.23 25.32 -23.32
N LEU A 135 -12.90 25.19 -23.31
CA LEU A 135 -12.02 25.87 -22.37
C LEU A 135 -11.82 27.35 -22.71
N GLU A 136 -11.75 27.69 -24.00
CA GLU A 136 -11.71 29.10 -24.47
C GLU A 136 -13.02 29.84 -24.18
N GLY A 137 -14.14 29.13 -24.05
CA GLY A 137 -15.45 29.70 -23.72
C GLY A 137 -15.71 29.93 -22.24
N LEU A 138 -14.79 29.55 -21.34
CA LEU A 138 -14.92 29.81 -19.90
C LEU A 138 -14.48 31.24 -19.59
N GLU A 139 -15.44 32.15 -19.47
CA GLU A 139 -15.22 33.44 -18.80
C GLU A 139 -14.96 33.18 -17.32
N VAL A 140 -13.76 33.53 -16.87
CA VAL A 140 -13.40 33.52 -15.46
C VAL A 140 -13.82 34.86 -14.89
N ASP A 141 -14.85 34.86 -14.04
CA ASP A 141 -15.26 36.06 -13.31
C ASP A 141 -14.08 36.61 -12.49
N ASP A 142 -13.87 37.92 -12.57
CA ASP A 142 -12.80 38.60 -11.86
C ASP A 142 -13.06 38.51 -10.36
N TRP A 143 -12.06 38.09 -9.59
CA TRP A 143 -12.22 37.90 -8.16
C TRP A 143 -12.35 39.26 -7.47
N GLU A 144 -13.52 39.59 -6.92
CA GLU A 144 -13.69 40.75 -6.05
C GLU A 144 -12.93 40.51 -4.73
N PHE A 145 -11.84 41.26 -4.55
CA PHE A 145 -11.06 41.33 -3.31
C PHE A 145 -11.45 42.55 -2.48
#